data_AF-A0EFH6-F1
#
_entry.id   AF-A0EFH6-F1
#
_cell.length_a   1.000
_cell.length_b   1.000
_cell.length_c   1.000
_cell.angle_alpha   90.00
_cell.angle_beta   90.00
_cell.angle_gamma   90.00
#
_symmetry.space_group_name_H-M   'P 1'
#
loop_
_entity.id
_entity.type
_entity.pdbx_description
1 polymer ?
#
loop_
_entity_poly.entity_id
_entity_poly.type
_entity_poly.pdbx_seq_one_letter_code
_entity_poly.pdbx_strand_id
1 'polypeptide(L)'
;MQIDQGSILQQTQSNSEKEQSIIQTLLEQQNEQDHIQIQQSIQHPTLIQQDDIQNLKIRYSNQSKHLWIKLNQTRTEAKNVLQDLAFALCEPSIPNNSIVQFTFKTGEFAGVIIGICEQKNFNCCTISPQDAYLLNDNGQASLNFDEDDESEQIKSEFEWGCNEIINVQVDTKIGKMKWIKVRTQESYIVDIDPTKCYFPFVGLNMQSSIQILDQT
;
A
#
# COMPACT_ATOMS: atom_id res chain seq x y z
N MET A 1 -64.55 10.85 46.89
CA MET A 1 -63.15 10.36 46.97
C MET A 1 -62.51 10.70 45.63
N GLN A 2 -61.80 11.82 45.55
CA GLN A 2 -61.12 12.29 44.33
C GLN A 2 -59.70 11.71 44.36
N ILE A 3 -59.34 10.96 43.32
CA ILE A 3 -57.98 10.43 43.14
C ILE A 3 -57.21 11.49 42.36
N ASP A 4 -56.14 11.98 42.96
CA ASP A 4 -55.28 13.04 42.43
C ASP A 4 -54.43 12.50 41.26
N GLN A 5 -54.84 12.82 40.03
CA GLN A 5 -54.16 12.39 38.80
C GLN A 5 -52.87 13.17 38.51
N GLY A 6 -52.56 14.22 39.27
CA GLY A 6 -51.36 15.04 39.06
C GLY A 6 -50.05 14.34 39.44
N SER A 7 -50.08 13.41 40.39
CA SER A 7 -48.87 12.78 40.95
C SER A 7 -48.29 11.65 40.08
N ILE A 8 -49.12 11.00 39.26
CA ILE A 8 -48.71 9.86 38.42
C ILE A 8 -47.95 10.34 37.17
N LEU A 9 -48.34 11.48 36.60
CA LEU A 9 -47.68 12.05 35.40
C LEU A 9 -46.24 12.53 35.68
N GLN A 10 -45.97 13.10 36.85
CA GLN A 10 -44.62 13.55 37.22
C GLN A 10 -43.64 12.39 37.50
N GLN A 11 -44.12 11.28 38.08
CA GLN A 11 -43.28 10.09 38.27
C GLN A 11 -42.92 9.39 36.95
N THR A 12 -43.82 9.43 35.96
CA THR A 12 -43.58 8.76 34.67
C THR A 12 -42.54 9.53 33.82
N GLN A 13 -42.55 10.87 33.86
CA GLN A 13 -41.52 11.68 33.19
C GLN A 13 -40.14 11.54 33.84
N SER A 14 -40.07 11.51 35.18
CA SER A 14 -38.80 11.36 35.90
C SER A 14 -38.11 10.00 35.67
N ASN A 15 -38.90 8.94 35.40
CA ASN A 15 -38.34 7.63 35.06
C ASN A 15 -37.82 7.57 33.61
N SER A 16 -38.51 8.22 32.66
CA SER A 16 -38.09 8.31 31.25
C SER A 16 -36.74 9.03 31.07
N GLU A 17 -36.48 10.07 31.85
CA GLU A 17 -35.21 10.82 31.77
C GLU A 17 -34.03 10.03 32.34
N LYS A 18 -34.28 9.22 33.38
CA LYS A 18 -33.26 8.33 33.96
C LYS A 18 -32.90 7.18 33.02
N GLU A 19 -33.89 6.60 32.34
CA GLU A 19 -33.65 5.53 31.36
C GLU A 19 -32.84 6.03 30.16
N GLN A 20 -33.12 7.25 29.66
CA GLN A 20 -32.34 7.86 28.57
C GLN A 20 -30.90 8.16 28.99
N SER A 21 -30.67 8.64 30.22
CA SER A 21 -29.32 8.87 30.75
C SER A 21 -28.49 7.59 30.87
N ILE A 22 -29.13 6.47 31.27
CA ILE A 22 -28.46 5.16 31.36
C ILE A 22 -28.06 4.65 29.97
N ILE A 23 -28.94 4.78 28.97
CA ILE A 23 -28.65 4.37 27.59
C ILE A 23 -27.50 5.20 26.98
N GLN A 24 -27.48 6.51 27.21
CA GLN A 24 -26.40 7.39 26.75
C GLN A 24 -25.05 6.97 27.36
N THR A 25 -25.03 6.68 28.67
CA THR A 25 -23.82 6.24 29.38
C THR A 25 -23.31 4.88 28.89
N LEU A 26 -24.23 3.95 28.59
CA LEU A 26 -23.88 2.63 28.04
C LEU A 26 -23.31 2.72 26.61
N LEU A 27 -23.85 3.61 25.77
CA LEU A 27 -23.33 3.86 24.42
C LEU A 27 -21.94 4.50 24.44
N GLU A 28 -21.68 5.42 25.37
CA GLU A 28 -20.36 6.04 25.54
C GLU A 28 -19.32 5.02 26.02
N GLN A 29 -19.67 4.14 26.96
CA GLN A 29 -18.79 3.06 27.43
C GLN A 29 -18.50 2.01 26.34
N GLN A 30 -19.46 1.72 25.47
CA GLN A 30 -19.28 0.78 24.37
C GLN A 30 -18.35 1.35 23.29
N ASN A 31 -18.49 2.64 22.97
CA ASN A 31 -17.58 3.34 22.05
C ASN A 31 -16.14 3.43 22.59
N GLU A 32 -15.94 3.57 23.89
CA GLU A 32 -14.59 3.55 24.50
C GLU A 32 -13.95 2.15 24.46
N GLN A 33 -14.74 1.08 24.65
CA GLN A 33 -14.23 -0.29 24.56
C GLN A 33 -13.85 -0.69 23.13
N ASP A 34 -14.62 -0.28 22.13
CA ASP A 34 -14.30 -0.53 20.71
C ASP A 34 -13.03 0.24 20.29
N HIS A 35 -12.81 1.44 20.85
CA HIS A 35 -11.61 2.21 20.56
C HIS A 35 -10.32 1.58 21.13
N ILE A 36 -10.42 0.92 22.30
CA ILE A 36 -9.31 0.22 22.95
C ILE A 36 -8.95 -1.08 22.21
N GLN A 37 -9.92 -1.79 21.61
CA GLN A 37 -9.63 -3.00 20.82
C GLN A 37 -8.95 -2.70 19.49
N ILE A 38 -9.29 -1.57 18.83
CA ILE A 38 -8.66 -1.21 17.55
C ILE A 38 -7.19 -0.80 17.75
N GLN A 39 -6.84 -0.12 18.85
CA GLN A 39 -5.46 0.31 19.11
C GLN A 39 -4.49 -0.82 19.49
N GLN A 40 -4.97 -1.98 19.94
CA GLN A 40 -4.11 -3.12 20.29
C GLN A 40 -3.78 -4.04 19.10
N SER A 41 -4.33 -3.79 17.91
CA SER A 41 -4.12 -4.63 16.72
C SER A 41 -2.96 -4.18 15.82
N ILE A 42 -2.28 -3.10 16.17
CA ILE A 42 -1.09 -2.60 15.46
C ILE A 42 0.12 -2.84 16.37
N GLN A 43 1.16 -3.50 15.84
CA GLN A 43 2.43 -3.84 16.49
C GLN A 43 2.52 -5.23 17.16
N HIS A 44 2.26 -6.28 16.40
CA HIS A 44 3.17 -7.43 16.46
C HIS A 44 4.25 -7.24 15.39
N PRO A 45 5.48 -6.83 15.75
CA PRO A 45 6.61 -7.05 14.86
C PRO A 45 6.81 -8.56 14.80
N THR A 46 6.30 -9.22 13.76
CA THR A 46 6.84 -10.51 13.36
C THR A 46 8.32 -10.25 13.10
N LEU A 47 9.17 -10.72 14.01
CA LEU A 47 10.62 -10.68 13.89
C LEU A 47 11.00 -11.53 12.69
N ILE A 48 10.96 -10.93 11.49
CA ILE A 48 11.65 -11.47 10.33
C ILE A 48 13.13 -11.44 10.73
N GLN A 49 13.72 -12.61 10.94
CA GLN A 49 15.17 -12.71 11.12
C GLN A 49 15.81 -12.07 9.89
N GLN A 50 16.54 -10.98 10.08
CA GLN A 50 17.18 -10.22 8.98
C GLN A 50 18.12 -11.08 8.14
N ASP A 51 18.56 -12.22 8.68
CA ASP A 51 19.54 -13.12 8.06
C ASP A 51 19.04 -13.84 6.79
N ASP A 52 17.73 -13.83 6.52
CA ASP A 52 17.13 -14.50 5.36
C ASP A 52 16.83 -13.57 4.16
N ILE A 53 17.01 -12.26 4.30
CA ILE A 53 16.64 -11.29 3.25
C ILE A 53 17.72 -11.27 2.16
N GLN A 54 17.34 -11.66 0.95
CA GLN A 54 18.21 -11.66 -0.22
C GLN A 54 18.06 -10.36 -1.01
N ASN A 55 19.16 -9.69 -1.32
CA ASN A 55 19.13 -8.56 -2.25
C ASN A 55 18.97 -9.05 -3.69
N LEU A 56 17.80 -8.78 -4.27
CA LEU A 56 17.49 -9.14 -5.64
C LEU A 56 18.06 -8.08 -6.58
N LYS A 57 19.05 -8.47 -7.40
CA LYS A 57 19.61 -7.59 -8.43
C LYS A 57 18.63 -7.48 -9.59
N ILE A 58 17.95 -6.34 -9.68
CA ILE A 58 16.92 -6.07 -10.68
C ILE A 58 17.41 -5.04 -11.71
N ARG A 59 16.80 -5.05 -12.90
CA ARG A 59 17.01 -4.05 -13.96
C ARG A 59 15.74 -3.90 -14.77
N TYR A 60 15.54 -2.77 -15.42
CA TYR A 60 14.39 -2.58 -16.30
C TYR A 60 14.44 -3.52 -17.52
N SER A 61 13.29 -4.09 -17.87
CA SER A 61 13.12 -4.85 -19.10
C SER A 61 13.12 -3.89 -20.29
N ASN A 62 13.87 -4.25 -21.34
CA ASN A 62 13.79 -3.53 -22.62
C ASN A 62 12.50 -3.84 -23.38
N GLN A 63 11.92 -5.02 -23.14
CA GLN A 63 10.78 -5.55 -23.89
C GLN A 63 9.47 -5.21 -23.19
N SER A 64 9.44 -5.28 -21.85
CA SER A 64 8.24 -5.05 -21.05
C SER A 64 8.21 -3.65 -20.46
N LYS A 65 8.14 -2.64 -21.33
CA LYS A 65 7.99 -1.24 -20.94
C LYS A 65 7.16 -0.46 -21.96
N HIS A 66 6.59 0.64 -21.52
CA HIS A 66 5.93 1.58 -22.41
C HIS A 66 6.93 2.25 -23.36
N LEU A 67 6.47 2.66 -24.54
CA LEU A 67 7.30 3.31 -25.55
C LEU A 67 7.82 4.70 -25.11
N TRP A 68 7.13 5.34 -24.17
CA TRP A 68 7.52 6.63 -23.56
C TRP A 68 8.55 6.51 -22.44
N ILE A 69 8.88 5.28 -22.01
CA ILE A 69 9.95 5.08 -21.04
C ILE A 69 11.29 4.98 -21.77
N LYS A 70 12.20 5.89 -21.45
CA LYS A 70 13.61 5.81 -21.85
C LYS A 70 14.41 5.20 -20.70
N LEU A 71 15.27 4.26 -21.06
CA LEU A 71 16.18 3.61 -20.12
C LEU A 71 17.61 4.10 -20.37
N ASN A 72 18.40 4.19 -19.31
CA ASN A 72 19.85 4.38 -19.46
C ASN A 72 20.53 3.09 -20.01
N GLN A 73 21.82 3.17 -20.30
CA GLN A 73 22.58 2.06 -20.92
C GLN A 73 22.60 0.80 -20.03
N THR A 74 22.69 0.97 -18.71
CA THR A 74 22.73 -0.12 -17.73
C THR A 74 21.34 -0.67 -17.39
N ARG A 75 20.27 -0.02 -17.87
CA ARG A 75 18.87 -0.32 -17.53
C ARG A 75 18.58 -0.27 -16.04
N THR A 76 19.27 0.62 -15.33
CA THR A 76 19.05 0.89 -13.91
C THR A 76 18.35 2.22 -13.68
N GLU A 77 18.11 3.01 -14.72
CA GLU A 77 17.33 4.25 -14.63
C GLU A 77 16.25 4.24 -15.71
N ALA A 78 15.04 4.63 -15.31
CA ALA A 78 13.90 4.81 -16.19
C ALA A 78 13.40 6.25 -16.09
N LYS A 79 13.11 6.86 -17.23
CA LYS A 79 12.55 8.21 -17.34
C LYS A 79 11.37 8.21 -18.29
N ASN A 80 10.24 8.78 -17.87
CA ASN A 80 9.14 9.07 -18.78
C ASN A 80 9.45 10.34 -19.57
N VAL A 81 9.31 10.31 -20.89
CA VAL A 81 9.53 11.49 -21.74
C VAL A 81 8.26 12.30 -22.00
N LEU A 82 7.09 11.77 -21.68
CA LEU A 82 5.80 12.44 -21.82
C LEU A 82 5.18 12.74 -20.45
N GLN A 83 4.03 13.43 -20.48
CA GLN A 83 3.29 13.80 -19.28
C GLN A 83 2.32 12.71 -18.82
N ASP A 84 1.90 11.81 -19.70
CA ASP A 84 0.96 10.73 -19.38
C ASP A 84 1.62 9.58 -18.62
N LEU A 85 0.82 8.83 -17.86
CA LEU A 85 1.28 7.66 -17.12
C LEU A 85 1.87 6.60 -18.05
N ALA A 86 3.06 6.13 -17.72
CA ALA A 86 3.78 5.10 -18.46
C ALA A 86 4.43 4.11 -17.49
N PHE A 87 4.55 2.86 -17.90
CA PHE A 87 4.98 1.79 -17.00
C PHE A 87 6.19 1.02 -17.52
N ALA A 88 6.94 0.42 -16.60
CA ALA A 88 8.03 -0.49 -16.92
C ALA A 88 8.13 -1.62 -15.89
N LEU A 89 8.34 -2.84 -16.40
CA LEU A 89 8.69 -3.99 -15.58
C LEU A 89 10.20 -4.08 -15.37
N CYS A 90 10.58 -4.67 -14.25
CA CYS A 90 11.94 -5.08 -13.96
C CYS A 90 12.09 -6.61 -14.11
N GLU A 91 13.32 -7.04 -14.36
CA GLU A 91 13.75 -8.43 -14.39
C GLU A 91 14.90 -8.62 -13.38
N PRO A 92 15.04 -9.79 -12.76
CA PRO A 92 14.23 -11.00 -12.93
C PRO A 92 12.90 -10.94 -12.16
N SER A 93 12.08 -11.99 -12.31
CA SER A 93 10.95 -12.23 -11.40
C SER A 93 11.44 -12.45 -9.97
N ILE A 94 10.56 -12.17 -9.01
CA ILE A 94 10.78 -12.48 -7.61
C ILE A 94 10.72 -14.00 -7.43
N PRO A 95 11.74 -14.66 -6.85
CA PRO A 95 11.71 -16.09 -6.62
C PRO A 95 10.60 -16.49 -5.63
N ASN A 96 9.89 -17.57 -5.91
CA ASN A 96 8.92 -18.13 -4.97
C ASN A 96 9.61 -18.70 -3.72
N ASN A 97 8.88 -18.73 -2.60
CA ASN A 97 9.37 -19.23 -1.31
C ASN A 97 10.67 -18.53 -0.83
N SER A 98 10.81 -17.25 -1.17
CA SER A 98 11.94 -16.41 -0.80
C SER A 98 11.50 -15.13 -0.08
N ILE A 99 12.46 -14.50 0.59
CA ILE A 99 12.36 -13.14 1.13
C ILE A 99 13.39 -12.31 0.37
N VAL A 100 12.93 -11.37 -0.46
CA VAL A 100 13.82 -10.53 -1.27
C VAL A 100 13.64 -9.06 -0.98
N GLN A 101 14.68 -8.28 -1.26
CA GLN A 101 14.66 -6.83 -1.23
C GLN A 101 15.24 -6.25 -2.51
N PHE A 102 14.65 -5.16 -2.99
CA PHE A 102 15.21 -4.30 -4.03
C PHE A 102 14.94 -2.83 -3.68
N THR A 103 15.73 -1.93 -4.25
CA THR A 103 15.74 -0.51 -3.86
C THR A 103 15.56 0.41 -5.05
N PHE A 104 14.69 1.39 -4.87
CA PHE A 104 14.52 2.49 -5.80
C PHE A 104 14.90 3.82 -5.16
N LYS A 105 15.38 4.74 -5.99
CA LYS A 105 15.52 6.16 -5.69
C LYS A 105 14.63 6.95 -6.64
N THR A 106 13.72 7.76 -6.11
CA THR A 106 12.88 8.64 -6.91
C THR A 106 13.71 9.83 -7.43
N GLY A 107 13.38 10.32 -8.62
CA GLY A 107 14.03 11.49 -9.22
C GLY A 107 13.52 12.81 -8.66
N GLU A 108 13.76 13.89 -9.41
CA GLU A 108 13.39 15.26 -9.03
C GLU A 108 11.90 15.60 -9.21
N PHE A 109 11.17 14.79 -9.97
CA PHE A 109 9.74 14.99 -10.21
C PHE A 109 8.91 13.90 -9.53
N ALA A 110 7.78 14.34 -8.98
CA ALA A 110 6.73 13.50 -8.41
C ALA A 110 6.00 12.68 -9.49
N GLY A 111 5.06 11.82 -9.09
CA GLY A 111 4.30 10.95 -9.96
C GLY A 111 4.95 9.59 -10.18
N VAL A 112 5.56 9.03 -9.14
CA VAL A 112 6.19 7.71 -9.19
C VAL A 112 5.32 6.69 -8.44
N ILE A 113 5.07 5.57 -9.10
CA ILE A 113 4.37 4.40 -8.56
C ILE A 113 5.36 3.25 -8.47
N ILE A 114 5.43 2.58 -7.32
CA ILE A 114 6.35 1.46 -7.08
C ILE A 114 5.55 0.27 -6.59
N GLY A 115 5.83 -0.91 -7.12
CA GLY A 115 5.11 -2.10 -6.69
C GLY A 115 5.65 -3.40 -7.26
N ILE A 116 4.79 -4.40 -7.23
CA ILE A 116 4.95 -5.66 -7.95
C ILE A 116 3.67 -5.98 -8.73
N CYS A 117 3.79 -6.72 -9.81
CA CYS A 117 2.64 -7.25 -10.54
C CYS A 117 2.97 -8.59 -11.19
N GLU A 118 1.96 -9.34 -11.62
CA GLU A 118 2.17 -10.47 -12.51
C GLU A 118 2.56 -10.01 -13.92
N GLN A 119 3.35 -10.81 -14.64
CA GLN A 119 3.64 -10.57 -16.05
C GLN A 119 2.51 -11.14 -16.93
N LYS A 120 1.32 -10.53 -16.85
CA LYS A 120 0.21 -10.83 -17.76
C LYS A 120 0.07 -9.67 -18.75
N ASN A 121 -0.03 -9.98 -20.05
CA ASN A 121 -0.38 -9.03 -21.11
C ASN A 121 0.44 -7.72 -21.18
N PHE A 122 1.75 -7.75 -20.89
CA PHE A 122 2.61 -6.59 -21.15
C PHE A 122 2.80 -6.37 -22.65
N ASN A 123 1.89 -5.60 -23.25
CA ASN A 123 2.03 -5.12 -24.61
C ASN A 123 2.41 -3.64 -24.60
N CYS A 124 3.26 -3.24 -25.55
CA CYS A 124 3.95 -1.93 -25.56
C CYS A 124 3.05 -0.69 -25.57
N CYS A 125 1.73 -0.86 -25.77
CA CYS A 125 0.74 0.22 -25.94
C CYS A 125 -0.39 0.21 -24.90
N THR A 126 -0.58 -0.88 -24.16
CA THR A 126 -1.66 -1.04 -23.17
C THR A 126 -1.07 -1.86 -22.02
N ILE A 127 -0.50 -1.16 -21.06
CA ILE A 127 -0.04 -1.80 -19.84
C ILE A 127 -1.14 -1.55 -18.82
N SER A 128 -1.90 -2.60 -18.54
CA SER A 128 -2.76 -2.65 -17.39
C SER A 128 -2.16 -3.66 -16.42
N PRO A 129 -1.64 -3.19 -15.28
CA PRO A 129 -1.05 -4.09 -14.31
C PRO A 129 -2.19 -4.86 -13.62
N GLN A 130 -2.53 -6.03 -14.15
CA GLN A 130 -3.41 -6.97 -13.48
C GLN A 130 -2.68 -7.61 -12.30
N ASP A 131 -3.43 -7.99 -11.25
CA ASP A 131 -2.88 -8.68 -10.08
C ASP A 131 -1.68 -7.92 -9.47
N ALA A 132 -1.84 -6.61 -9.33
CA ALA A 132 -0.77 -5.70 -8.95
C ALA A 132 -0.94 -5.13 -7.54
N TYR A 133 0.19 -4.94 -6.87
CA TYR A 133 0.30 -4.32 -5.56
C TYR A 133 1.17 -3.09 -5.71
N LEU A 134 0.51 -1.95 -5.89
CA LEU A 134 1.11 -0.69 -6.30
C LEU A 134 0.90 0.36 -5.21
N LEU A 135 1.90 1.20 -5.02
CA LEU A 135 1.81 2.34 -4.11
C LEU A 135 2.35 3.56 -4.84
N ASN A 136 1.58 4.65 -4.84
CA ASN A 136 2.02 5.92 -5.41
C ASN A 136 2.64 6.82 -4.34
N ASP A 137 3.27 7.90 -4.79
CA ASP A 137 3.93 8.90 -3.97
C ASP A 137 3.00 9.64 -3.00
N ASN A 138 1.71 9.73 -3.31
CA ASN A 138 0.67 10.26 -2.41
C ASN A 138 0.14 9.21 -1.41
N GLY A 139 0.81 8.06 -1.28
CA GLY A 139 0.44 7.00 -0.35
C GLY A 139 -0.85 6.25 -0.69
N GLN A 140 -1.38 6.41 -1.91
CA GLN A 140 -2.52 5.62 -2.36
C GLN A 140 -2.04 4.24 -2.84
N ALA A 141 -2.57 3.20 -2.20
CA ALA A 141 -2.32 1.83 -2.56
C ALA A 141 -3.42 1.31 -3.50
N SER A 142 -3.01 0.69 -4.60
CA SER A 142 -3.89 -0.12 -5.45
C SER A 142 -3.51 -1.57 -5.26
N LEU A 143 -4.41 -2.34 -4.65
CA LEU A 143 -4.18 -3.74 -4.29
C LEU A 143 -5.05 -4.64 -5.16
N ASN A 144 -4.41 -5.62 -5.81
CA ASN A 144 -5.07 -6.55 -6.73
C ASN A 144 -5.89 -5.81 -7.81
N PHE A 145 -5.25 -4.87 -8.48
CA PHE A 145 -5.88 -4.08 -9.54
C PHE A 145 -6.48 -5.01 -10.62
N ASP A 146 -7.80 -4.99 -10.74
CA ASP A 146 -8.58 -5.60 -11.81
C ASP A 146 -9.28 -4.47 -12.56
N GLU A 147 -9.26 -4.51 -13.90
CA GLU A 147 -9.79 -3.40 -14.72
C GLU A 147 -11.31 -3.24 -14.59
N ASP A 148 -11.99 -4.30 -14.20
CA ASP A 148 -13.45 -4.38 -14.11
C ASP A 148 -13.99 -4.05 -12.72
N ASP A 149 -13.11 -3.93 -11.72
CA ASP A 149 -13.48 -3.58 -10.35
C ASP A 149 -12.98 -2.17 -10.05
N GLU A 150 -13.81 -1.32 -9.45
CA GLU A 150 -13.36 -0.04 -8.91
C GLU A 150 -12.47 -0.34 -7.70
N SER A 151 -11.22 -0.77 -7.97
CA SER A 151 -10.29 -1.30 -6.99
C SER A 151 -10.25 -0.39 -5.77
N GLU A 152 -10.43 -0.95 -4.57
CA GLU A 152 -10.36 -0.20 -3.31
C GLU A 152 -9.03 0.54 -3.23
N GLN A 153 -9.05 1.84 -3.50
CA GLN A 153 -7.89 2.70 -3.27
C GLN A 153 -7.79 2.94 -1.77
N ILE A 154 -6.87 2.22 -1.14
CA ILE A 154 -6.61 2.39 0.28
C ILE A 154 -5.61 3.52 0.43
N LYS A 155 -6.03 4.63 1.07
CA LYS A 155 -5.10 5.68 1.44
C LYS A 155 -4.26 5.20 2.63
N SER A 156 -2.96 5.06 2.42
CA SER A 156 -1.99 4.86 3.49
C SER A 156 -1.43 6.21 3.97
N GLU A 157 -0.90 6.26 5.19
CA GLU A 157 -0.10 7.40 5.66
C GLU A 157 1.34 7.39 5.10
N PHE A 158 1.67 6.40 4.27
CA PHE A 158 3.00 6.22 3.70
C PHE A 158 3.14 7.03 2.41
N GLU A 159 3.46 8.31 2.53
CA GLU A 159 3.65 9.23 1.39
C GLU A 159 5.14 9.52 1.15
N TRP A 160 5.63 9.61 -0.08
CA TRP A 160 7.02 9.97 -0.36
C TRP A 160 7.15 11.07 -1.40
N GLY A 161 8.28 11.78 -1.36
CA GLY A 161 8.57 12.86 -2.29
C GLY A 161 9.67 12.51 -3.30
N CYS A 162 10.18 13.57 -3.91
CA CYS A 162 11.33 13.51 -4.79
C CYS A 162 12.61 13.15 -4.02
N ASN A 163 13.55 12.48 -4.69
CA ASN A 163 14.85 12.07 -4.14
C ASN A 163 14.79 11.14 -2.91
N GLU A 164 13.65 10.49 -2.67
CA GLU A 164 13.49 9.50 -1.62
C GLU A 164 14.06 8.14 -2.06
N ILE A 165 14.58 7.39 -1.09
CA ILE A 165 15.05 6.02 -1.30
C ILE A 165 14.05 5.07 -0.63
N ILE A 166 13.44 4.22 -1.44
CA ILE A 166 12.42 3.26 -1.02
C ILE A 166 12.97 1.85 -1.20
N ASN A 167 13.06 1.11 -0.10
CA ASN A 167 13.27 -0.33 -0.15
C ASN A 167 11.92 -1.02 -0.27
N VAL A 168 11.86 -2.01 -1.13
CA VAL A 168 10.70 -2.88 -1.29
C VAL A 168 11.15 -4.28 -0.90
N GLN A 169 10.53 -4.81 0.14
CA GLN A 169 10.76 -6.17 0.63
C GLN A 169 9.53 -7.02 0.29
N VAL A 170 9.77 -8.21 -0.25
CA VAL A 170 8.72 -9.16 -0.64
C VAL A 170 9.02 -10.51 0.01
N ASP A 171 8.11 -10.97 0.84
CA ASP A 171 8.14 -12.29 1.47
C ASP A 171 7.04 -13.16 0.86
N THR A 172 7.45 -13.95 -0.12
CA THR A 172 6.58 -14.93 -0.79
C THR A 172 6.37 -16.21 0.03
N LYS A 173 7.07 -16.42 1.14
CA LYS A 173 6.84 -17.57 2.02
C LYS A 173 5.54 -17.38 2.80
N ILE A 174 5.31 -16.16 3.28
CA ILE A 174 4.14 -15.80 4.10
C ILE A 174 3.14 -14.88 3.39
N GLY A 175 3.41 -14.48 2.16
CA GLY A 175 2.50 -13.63 1.37
C GLY A 175 2.44 -12.19 1.88
N LYS A 176 3.59 -11.57 2.14
CA LYS A 176 3.67 -10.16 2.58
C LYS A 176 4.56 -9.33 1.68
N MET A 177 4.19 -8.08 1.48
CA MET A 177 5.02 -7.06 0.82
C MET A 177 5.12 -5.83 1.73
N LYS A 178 6.30 -5.19 1.73
CA LYS A 178 6.60 -4.04 2.57
C LYS A 178 7.36 -2.97 1.79
N TRP A 179 6.88 -1.73 1.82
CA TRP A 179 7.64 -0.55 1.40
C TRP A 179 8.27 0.09 2.62
N ILE A 180 9.51 0.54 2.51
CA ILE A 180 10.30 1.12 3.61
C ILE A 180 11.01 2.38 3.11
N LYS A 181 10.77 3.52 3.74
CA LYS A 181 11.57 4.73 3.49
C LYS A 181 12.91 4.57 4.18
N VAL A 182 14.01 4.56 3.43
CA VAL A 182 15.35 4.33 4.02
C VAL A 182 15.71 5.44 5.02
N ARG A 183 15.30 6.69 4.78
CA ARG A 183 15.63 7.81 5.67
C ARG A 183 14.89 7.75 7.01
N THR A 184 13.58 7.51 6.99
CA THR A 184 12.73 7.60 8.19
C THR A 184 12.44 6.24 8.84
N GLN A 185 12.72 5.14 8.13
CA GLN A 185 12.36 3.77 8.52
C GLN A 185 10.85 3.53 8.68
N GLU A 186 10.02 4.50 8.29
CA GLU A 186 8.59 4.29 8.12
C GLU A 186 8.35 3.17 7.12
N SER A 187 7.26 2.44 7.31
CA SER A 187 6.93 1.33 6.42
C SER A 187 5.44 1.10 6.29
N TYR A 188 5.05 0.58 5.14
CA TYR A 188 3.69 0.12 4.84
C TYR A 188 3.72 -1.33 4.40
N ILE A 189 2.83 -2.16 4.95
CA ILE A 189 2.80 -3.62 4.74
C ILE A 189 1.43 -4.01 4.19
N VAL A 190 1.43 -4.90 3.19
CA VAL A 190 0.22 -5.48 2.62
C VAL A 190 0.34 -7.00 2.49
N ASP A 191 -0.81 -7.65 2.42
CA ASP A 191 -0.93 -9.06 2.05
C ASP A 191 -0.86 -9.21 0.52
N ILE A 192 -0.13 -10.22 0.06
CA ILE A 192 -0.03 -10.61 -1.35
C ILE A 192 -0.32 -12.10 -1.49
N ASP A 193 -0.80 -12.53 -2.66
CA ASP A 193 -0.97 -13.96 -2.94
C ASP A 193 0.41 -14.60 -3.21
N PRO A 194 0.92 -15.49 -2.33
CA PRO A 194 2.27 -16.07 -2.46
C PRO A 194 2.39 -17.11 -3.58
N THR A 195 1.28 -17.50 -4.22
CA THR A 195 1.27 -18.51 -5.29
C THR A 195 1.58 -17.93 -6.67
N LYS A 196 1.50 -16.60 -6.81
CA LYS A 196 1.71 -15.86 -8.05
C LYS A 196 3.19 -15.57 -8.32
N CYS A 197 3.54 -15.43 -9.60
CA CYS A 197 4.89 -15.08 -10.03
C CYS A 197 4.99 -13.57 -10.29
N TYR A 198 5.52 -12.84 -9.31
CA TYR A 198 5.61 -11.39 -9.38
C TYR A 198 6.91 -10.87 -10.00
N PHE A 199 6.81 -9.68 -10.58
CA PHE A 199 7.94 -8.89 -11.06
C PHE A 199 7.90 -7.51 -10.42
N PRO A 200 9.07 -6.90 -10.10
CA PRO A 200 9.10 -5.51 -9.69
C PRO A 200 8.58 -4.60 -10.80
N PHE A 201 7.81 -3.59 -10.41
CA PHE A 201 7.07 -2.74 -11.33
C PHE A 201 7.23 -1.27 -10.95
N VAL A 202 7.32 -0.41 -11.97
CA VAL A 202 7.27 1.04 -11.80
C VAL A 202 6.27 1.68 -12.76
N GLY A 203 5.53 2.66 -12.24
CA GLY A 203 4.74 3.61 -13.02
C GLY A 203 5.34 5.01 -12.88
N LEU A 204 5.43 5.73 -14.00
CA LEU A 204 6.00 7.06 -14.07
C LEU A 204 5.02 7.99 -14.76
N ASN A 205 4.66 9.07 -14.08
CA ASN A 205 3.82 10.16 -14.56
C ASN A 205 4.64 11.45 -14.71
N MET A 206 4.16 12.43 -15.48
CA MET A 206 4.71 13.81 -15.51
C MET A 206 6.25 13.93 -15.61
N GLN A 207 6.86 13.37 -16.67
CA GLN A 207 8.33 13.41 -16.89
C GLN A 207 9.21 12.89 -15.73
N SER A 208 8.62 12.14 -14.80
CA SER A 208 9.34 11.58 -13.67
C SER A 208 10.39 10.56 -14.09
N SER A 209 11.31 10.33 -13.16
CA SER A 209 12.38 9.36 -13.30
C SER A 209 12.57 8.61 -12.00
N ILE A 210 13.11 7.41 -12.12
CA ILE A 210 13.38 6.53 -11.00
C ILE A 210 14.63 5.71 -11.32
N GLN A 211 15.45 5.46 -10.31
CA GLN A 211 16.67 4.70 -10.41
C GLN A 211 16.61 3.47 -9.51
N ILE A 212 17.00 2.32 -10.02
CA ILE A 212 17.31 1.12 -9.24
C ILE A 212 18.69 1.31 -8.62
N LEU A 213 18.79 1.11 -7.30
CA LEU A 213 20.06 1.09 -6.60
C LEU A 213 20.49 -0.35 -6.40
N ASP A 214 21.65 -0.72 -6.96
CA ASP A 214 22.29 -1.99 -6.63
C ASP A 214 22.77 -1.93 -5.18
N GLN A 215 22.21 -2.80 -4.33
CA GLN A 215 22.78 -3.02 -3.00
C GLN A 215 23.99 -3.95 -3.16
N THR A 216 25.19 -3.36 -3.10
CA THR A 216 26.48 -4.07 -3.02
C THR A 216 26.74 -4.63 -1.65
#